data_AF-A0A7J9R2Z7-F1
#
_entry.id   AF-A0A7J9R2Z7-F1
#
_cell.length_a   1.000
_cell.length_b   1.000
_cell.length_c   1.000
_cell.angle_alpha   90.00
_cell.angle_beta   90.00
_cell.angle_gamma   90.00
#
_symmetry.space_group_name_H-M   'P 1'
#
loop_
_entity.id
_entity.type
_entity.pdbx_description
1 polymer ?
#
loop_
_entity_poly.entity_id
_entity_poly.type
_entity_poly.pdbx_seq_one_letter_code
_entity_poly.pdbx_strand_id
1 'polypeptide(L)'
;DRNEGEVGYRQNLWLERTMKKYKDKVKILAMHHHLVAIPDTGSDQLTVVDAGDVLRTILDTGVDLVLCGHKHRPWVWNFGKLMVVNAGTATSERVRGLFENTYNIITIEDTKVTVDLKIVGGKRVPIDDIVNNYSQFGDE
;
A
#
# COMPACT_ATOMS: atom_id res chain seq x y z
N ASP A 1 2.95 7.23 21.60
CA ASP A 1 2.66 7.01 20.18
C ASP A 1 1.22 7.35 19.87
N ARG A 2 0.99 8.46 19.15
CA ARG A 2 -0.28 8.61 18.44
C ARG A 2 -0.21 7.61 17.29
N ASN A 3 -1.23 6.77 17.12
CA ASN A 3 -1.36 5.88 15.95
C ASN A 3 -1.66 6.67 14.67
N GLU A 4 -1.35 7.97 14.65
CA GLU A 4 -1.68 8.91 13.60
C GLU A 4 -0.43 9.14 12.73
N GLY A 5 -0.65 9.27 11.42
CA GLY A 5 0.37 9.73 10.49
C GLY A 5 0.04 11.10 9.96
N GLU A 6 1.05 11.90 9.65
CA GLU A 6 0.92 13.17 8.96
C GLU A 6 2.00 13.29 7.88
N VAL A 7 1.64 13.81 6.71
CA VAL A 7 2.60 14.27 5.70
C VAL A 7 2.36 15.75 5.46
N GLY A 8 3.08 16.58 6.22
CA GLY A 8 2.90 18.02 6.14
C GLY A 8 3.46 18.62 4.84
N TYR A 9 3.10 19.89 4.60
CA TYR A 9 3.46 20.64 3.39
C TYR A 9 4.92 20.48 2.93
N ARG A 10 5.90 20.59 3.85
CA ARG A 10 7.33 20.49 3.51
C ARG A 10 7.74 19.09 3.03
N GLN A 11 7.15 18.05 3.62
CA GLN A 11 7.38 16.67 3.20
C GLN A 11 6.77 16.41 1.82
N ASN A 12 5.56 16.92 1.57
CA ASN A 12 4.91 16.80 0.27
C ASN A 12 5.68 17.57 -0.83
N LEU A 13 6.20 18.76 -0.53
CA LEU A 13 7.04 19.53 -1.44
C LEU A 13 8.38 18.81 -1.73
N TRP A 14 8.97 18.18 -0.71
CA TRP A 14 10.16 17.36 -0.89
C TRP A 14 9.89 16.13 -1.77
N LEU A 15 8.76 15.45 -1.55
CA LEU A 15 8.30 14.32 -2.37
C LEU A 15 8.17 14.74 -3.84
N GLU A 16 7.46 15.84 -4.10
CA GLU A 16 7.25 16.38 -5.45
C GLU A 16 8.58 16.65 -6.16
N ARG A 17 9.47 17.41 -5.50
CA ARG A 17 10.79 17.76 -6.05
C ARG A 17 11.67 16.54 -6.28
N THR A 18 11.55 15.52 -5.44
CA THR A 18 12.35 14.30 -5.55
C THR A 18 11.87 13.45 -6.72
N MET A 19 10.57 13.20 -6.82
CA MET A 19 10.00 12.36 -7.88
C MET A 19 10.12 13.00 -9.27
N LYS A 20 10.10 14.35 -9.37
CA LYS A 20 10.31 15.06 -10.65
C LYS A 20 11.72 14.92 -11.22
N LYS A 21 12.73 14.55 -10.41
CA LYS A 21 14.12 14.38 -10.88
C LYS A 21 14.33 13.13 -11.73
N TYR A 22 13.47 12.11 -11.58
CA TYR A 22 13.71 10.78 -12.15
C TYR A 22 12.65 10.39 -13.18
N LYS A 23 12.68 10.95 -14.38
CA LYS A 23 11.61 10.73 -15.39
C LYS A 23 11.53 9.30 -15.92
N ASP A 24 12.67 8.64 -16.12
CA ASP A 24 12.76 7.33 -16.78
C ASP A 24 13.07 6.19 -15.80
N LYS A 25 12.51 6.29 -14.59
CA LYS A 25 12.70 5.31 -13.51
C LYS A 25 11.36 4.91 -12.94
N VAL A 26 11.27 3.66 -12.50
CA VAL A 26 10.19 3.19 -11.63
C VAL A 26 10.31 3.91 -10.29
N LYS A 27 9.22 4.56 -9.88
CA LYS A 27 9.14 5.35 -8.66
C LYS A 27 8.29 4.63 -7.63
N ILE A 28 8.90 4.39 -6.49
CA ILE A 28 8.26 3.73 -5.36
C ILE A 28 8.28 4.68 -4.16
N LEU A 29 7.12 4.95 -3.58
CA LEU A 29 6.99 5.65 -2.31
C LEU A 29 6.71 4.63 -1.21
N ALA A 30 7.52 4.61 -0.16
CA ALA A 30 7.27 3.78 1.02
C ALA A 30 6.90 4.65 2.22
N MET A 31 5.84 4.27 2.92
CA MET A 31 5.36 4.95 4.13
C MET A 31 4.70 3.97 5.10
N HIS A 32 4.62 4.33 6.37
CA HIS A 32 4.03 3.44 7.38
C HIS A 32 2.50 3.48 7.38
N HIS A 33 1.91 4.67 7.54
CA HIS A 33 0.45 4.85 7.53
C HIS A 33 -0.09 4.82 6.09
N HIS A 34 -1.30 4.30 5.94
CA HIS A 34 -1.93 4.12 4.63
C HIS A 34 -2.52 5.43 4.08
N LEU A 35 -2.45 5.61 2.75
CA LEU A 35 -3.04 6.77 2.04
C LEU A 35 -4.53 6.60 1.75
N VAL A 36 -4.95 5.35 1.57
CA VAL A 36 -6.31 4.98 1.21
C VAL A 36 -6.81 4.00 2.27
N ALA A 37 -8.10 4.09 2.59
CA ALA A 37 -8.76 3.16 3.49
C ALA A 37 -8.47 1.70 3.11
N ILE A 38 -8.36 0.82 4.11
CA ILE A 38 -8.17 -0.62 3.89
C ILE A 38 -9.41 -1.35 4.42
N PRO A 39 -10.07 -2.21 3.62
CA PRO A 39 -11.27 -2.95 4.06
C PRO A 39 -11.04 -3.76 5.34
N ASP A 40 -12.09 -4.02 6.11
CA ASP A 40 -12.09 -4.79 7.36
C ASP A 40 -11.15 -4.30 8.47
N THR A 41 -10.71 -3.03 8.41
CA THR A 41 -9.76 -2.48 9.39
C THR A 41 -10.36 -1.47 10.37
N GLY A 42 -11.69 -1.42 10.45
CA GLY A 42 -12.46 -0.56 11.35
C GLY A 42 -12.58 0.88 10.86
N SER A 43 -12.88 1.82 11.77
CA SER A 43 -13.03 3.24 11.43
C SER A 43 -11.73 3.84 10.87
N ASP A 44 -11.87 4.59 9.79
CA ASP A 44 -10.78 5.08 8.93
C ASP A 44 -10.06 6.33 9.47
N GLN A 45 -10.03 6.53 10.80
CA GLN A 45 -9.35 7.68 11.42
C GLN A 45 -7.82 7.60 11.37
N LEU A 46 -7.26 6.64 10.63
CA LEU A 46 -5.83 6.30 10.66
C LEU A 46 -5.17 6.39 9.28
N THR A 47 -5.89 6.85 8.25
CA THR A 47 -5.21 7.38 7.06
C THR A 47 -4.35 8.55 7.45
N VAL A 48 -3.24 8.74 6.73
CA VAL A 48 -2.37 9.89 6.96
C VAL A 48 -3.13 11.21 6.81
N VAL A 49 -2.90 12.16 7.72
CA VAL A 49 -3.35 13.55 7.56
C VAL A 49 -2.76 14.12 6.26
N ASP A 50 -3.57 14.88 5.52
CA ASP A 50 -3.28 15.41 4.19
C ASP A 50 -3.05 14.34 3.10
N ALA A 51 -3.67 13.15 3.24
CA ALA A 51 -3.61 12.09 2.24
C ALA A 51 -3.96 12.59 0.82
N GLY A 52 -4.94 13.48 0.67
CA GLY A 52 -5.32 14.06 -0.62
C GLY A 52 -4.18 14.83 -1.31
N ASP A 53 -3.41 15.60 -0.55
CA ASP A 53 -2.27 16.35 -1.06
C ASP A 53 -1.12 15.44 -1.49
N VAL A 54 -0.91 14.34 -0.75
CA VAL A 54 0.05 13.30 -1.13
C VAL A 54 -0.42 12.57 -2.40
N LEU A 55 -1.69 12.15 -2.45
CA LEU A 55 -2.30 11.51 -3.62
C LEU A 55 -2.15 12.38 -4.87
N ARG A 56 -2.42 13.69 -4.77
CA ARG A 56 -2.20 14.66 -5.85
C ARG A 56 -0.74 14.64 -6.33
N THR A 57 0.22 14.71 -5.41
CA THR A 57 1.65 14.75 -5.74
C THR A 57 2.14 13.44 -6.37
N ILE A 58 1.75 12.27 -5.85
CA ILE A 58 2.19 10.99 -6.41
C ILE A 58 1.64 10.77 -7.83
N LEU A 59 0.41 11.22 -8.10
CA LEU A 59 -0.19 11.16 -9.44
C LEU A 59 0.50 12.14 -10.40
N ASP A 60 0.71 13.40 -10.00
CA ASP A 60 1.41 14.42 -10.82
C ASP A 60 2.84 14.00 -11.17
N THR A 61 3.50 13.31 -10.25
CA THR A 61 4.91 12.93 -10.42
C THR A 61 5.11 11.53 -11.00
N GLY A 62 4.03 10.81 -11.33
CA GLY A 62 4.10 9.49 -11.96
C GLY A 62 4.75 8.44 -11.07
N VAL A 63 4.35 8.37 -9.80
CA VAL A 63 4.71 7.27 -8.91
C VAL A 63 3.98 6.00 -9.33
N ASP A 64 4.71 4.89 -9.47
CA ASP A 64 4.15 3.62 -9.94
C ASP A 64 3.59 2.78 -8.78
N LEU A 65 4.25 2.83 -7.62
CA LEU A 65 3.90 2.01 -6.46
C LEU A 65 4.01 2.79 -5.15
N VAL A 66 2.98 2.73 -4.32
CA VAL A 66 3.04 3.14 -2.91
C VAL A 66 2.99 1.91 -2.02
N LEU A 67 3.91 1.82 -1.06
CA LEU A 67 3.97 0.78 -0.04
C LEU A 67 3.53 1.35 1.30
N CYS A 68 2.51 0.73 1.90
CA CYS A 68 1.94 1.08 3.20
C CYS A 68 2.02 -0.11 4.17
N GLY A 69 1.82 0.16 5.46
CA GLY A 69 1.65 -0.85 6.50
C GLY A 69 0.65 -0.39 7.56
N HIS A 70 1.05 -0.45 8.84
CA HIS A 70 0.25 -0.05 10.00
C HIS A 70 -0.97 -0.94 10.28
N LYS A 71 -1.91 -1.04 9.33
CA LYS A 71 -3.02 -1.99 9.41
C LYS A 71 -2.49 -3.32 8.90
N HIS A 72 -2.26 -4.29 9.78
CA HIS A 72 -1.77 -5.63 9.47
C HIS A 72 -2.74 -6.46 8.60
N ARG A 73 -3.06 -5.96 7.42
CA ARG A 73 -3.94 -6.58 6.43
C ARG A 73 -3.35 -6.31 5.05
N PRO A 74 -2.93 -7.34 4.32
CA PRO A 74 -2.49 -7.13 2.95
C PRO A 74 -3.68 -6.69 2.08
N TRP A 75 -3.47 -5.67 1.27
CA TRP A 75 -4.48 -5.16 0.34
C TRP A 75 -3.83 -4.41 -0.82
N VAL A 76 -4.51 -4.33 -1.95
CA VAL A 76 -4.07 -3.54 -3.10
C VAL A 76 -5.20 -2.68 -3.63
N TRP A 77 -4.86 -1.43 -3.96
CA TRP A 77 -5.68 -0.54 -4.78
C TRP A 77 -4.94 -0.31 -6.10
N ASN A 78 -5.57 -0.67 -7.21
CA ASN A 78 -5.01 -0.47 -8.55
C ASN A 78 -5.76 0.65 -9.27
N PHE A 79 -5.08 1.78 -9.50
CA PHE A 79 -5.59 2.96 -10.21
C PHE A 79 -5.03 3.04 -11.64
N GLY A 80 -4.72 1.89 -12.25
CA GLY A 80 -4.13 1.79 -13.59
C GLY A 80 -2.63 2.01 -13.57
N LYS A 81 -2.17 3.27 -13.57
CA LYS A 81 -0.73 3.60 -13.57
C LYS A 81 -0.11 3.65 -12.16
N LEU A 82 -0.94 3.66 -11.13
CA LEU A 82 -0.52 3.72 -9.73
C LEU A 82 -1.11 2.51 -9.00
N MET A 83 -0.26 1.79 -8.28
CA MET A 83 -0.67 0.78 -7.32
C MET A 83 -0.39 1.26 -5.88
N VAL A 84 -1.37 1.14 -4.99
CA VAL A 84 -1.16 1.36 -3.54
C VAL A 84 -1.30 0.01 -2.85
N VAL A 85 -0.20 -0.50 -2.32
CA VAL A 85 -0.13 -1.80 -1.65
C VAL A 85 0.05 -1.59 -0.17
N ASN A 86 -0.87 -2.14 0.60
CA ASN A 86 -0.68 -2.29 2.03
C ASN A 86 -0.11 -3.68 2.32
N ALA A 87 1.00 -3.75 3.05
CA ALA A 87 1.54 -5.01 3.54
C ALA A 87 0.75 -5.51 4.75
N GLY A 88 0.69 -6.83 4.94
CA GLY A 88 0.19 -7.43 6.17
C GLY A 88 1.16 -7.24 7.33
N THR A 89 1.53 -8.34 7.96
CA THR A 89 2.56 -8.35 9.01
C THR A 89 3.34 -9.65 8.93
N ALA A 90 4.66 -9.60 9.08
CA ALA A 90 5.50 -10.80 9.01
C ALA A 90 5.63 -11.51 10.36
N THR A 91 5.34 -10.81 11.48
CA THR A 91 5.74 -11.24 12.82
C THR A 91 4.70 -10.94 13.90
N SER A 92 3.51 -10.45 13.57
CA SER A 92 2.52 -10.06 14.57
C SER A 92 1.32 -11.01 14.58
N GLU A 93 0.92 -11.43 15.76
CA GLU A 93 -0.32 -12.20 15.97
C GLU A 93 -1.59 -11.35 15.76
N ARG A 94 -1.46 -10.02 15.68
CA ARG A 94 -2.56 -9.09 15.43
C ARG A 94 -2.82 -8.95 13.94
N VAL A 95 -3.43 -9.96 13.35
CA VAL A 95 -3.82 -9.99 11.94
C VAL A 95 -5.27 -9.52 11.75
N ARG A 96 -5.59 -8.87 10.62
CA ARG A 96 -6.96 -8.39 10.33
C ARG A 96 -7.50 -8.95 9.02
N GLY A 97 -8.50 -9.82 9.13
CA GLY A 97 -9.26 -10.44 8.04
C GLY A 97 -8.49 -11.40 7.12
N LEU A 98 -7.16 -11.40 7.12
CA LEU A 98 -6.34 -12.53 6.69
C LEU A 98 -5.52 -13.02 7.88
N PHE A 99 -5.81 -14.22 8.41
CA PHE A 99 -5.22 -14.73 9.65
C PHE A 99 -3.83 -15.37 9.45
N GLU A 100 -2.98 -14.77 8.62
CA GLU A 100 -1.66 -15.31 8.26
C GLU A 100 -0.59 -14.21 8.28
N ASN A 101 0.61 -14.57 8.74
CA ASN A 101 1.76 -13.69 8.60
C ASN A 101 2.20 -13.65 7.14
N THR A 102 2.37 -12.44 6.60
CA THR A 102 2.62 -12.19 5.19
C THR A 102 3.64 -11.09 4.96
N TYR A 103 4.28 -11.13 3.79
CA TYR A 103 5.07 -10.03 3.23
C TYR A 103 4.84 -9.94 1.73
N ASN A 104 5.19 -8.80 1.13
CA ASN A 104 5.09 -8.63 -0.32
C ASN A 104 6.42 -8.94 -1.00
N ILE A 105 6.35 -9.54 -2.19
CA ILE A 105 7.47 -9.68 -3.11
C ILE A 105 7.19 -8.78 -4.31
N ILE A 106 8.05 -7.80 -4.54
CA ILE A 106 7.92 -6.83 -5.63
C ILE A 106 8.91 -7.23 -6.72
N THR A 107 8.41 -7.46 -7.93
CA THR A 107 9.22 -7.76 -9.11
C THR A 107 9.12 -6.60 -10.09
N ILE A 108 10.28 -6.11 -10.55
CA ILE A 108 10.37 -4.99 -11.50
C ILE A 108 11.12 -5.48 -12.74
N GLU A 109 10.43 -5.58 -13.86
CA GLU A 109 10.96 -6.05 -15.15
C GLU A 109 10.50 -5.09 -16.25
N ASP A 110 11.43 -4.56 -17.05
CA ASP A 110 11.12 -3.63 -18.16
C ASP A 110 10.16 -2.50 -17.79
N THR A 111 10.35 -1.92 -16.59
CA THR A 111 9.52 -0.87 -15.96
C THR A 111 8.14 -1.32 -15.46
N LYS A 112 7.74 -2.56 -15.72
CA LYS A 112 6.53 -3.17 -15.17
C LYS A 112 6.75 -3.58 -13.72
N VAL A 113 5.87 -3.10 -12.84
CA VAL A 113 5.84 -3.47 -11.43
C VAL A 113 4.77 -4.54 -11.21
N THR A 114 5.14 -5.64 -10.58
CA THR A 114 4.21 -6.67 -10.11
C THR A 114 4.44 -6.93 -8.64
N VAL A 115 3.37 -7.26 -7.93
CA VAL A 115 3.41 -7.49 -6.49
C VAL A 115 2.69 -8.78 -6.15
N ASP A 116 3.39 -9.66 -5.44
CA ASP A 116 2.83 -10.89 -4.90
C ASP A 116 2.71 -10.79 -3.38
N LEU A 117 1.70 -11.46 -2.83
CA LEU A 117 1.61 -11.78 -1.43
C LEU A 117 2.32 -13.11 -1.16
N LYS A 118 3.21 -13.12 -0.17
CA LYS A 118 3.83 -14.35 0.34
C LYS A 118 3.38 -14.61 1.77
N ILE A 119 2.76 -15.75 2.00
CA ILE A 119 2.52 -16.27 3.34
C ILE A 119 3.83 -16.82 3.89
N VAL A 120 4.20 -16.45 5.12
CA VAL A 120 5.41 -16.96 5.79
C VAL A 120 5.31 -18.48 5.88
N GLY A 121 6.28 -19.20 5.31
CA GLY A 121 6.23 -20.67 5.20
C GLY A 121 5.19 -21.25 4.22
N GLY A 122 4.26 -20.45 3.70
CA GLY A 122 3.15 -20.90 2.86
C GLY A 122 3.30 -20.63 1.36
N LYS A 123 2.18 -20.40 0.67
CA LYS A 123 2.15 -20.09 -0.78
C LYS A 123 2.53 -18.63 -1.10
N ARG A 124 2.98 -18.41 -2.34
CA ARG A 124 3.10 -17.11 -3.02
C ARG A 124 1.93 -16.98 -3.98
N VAL A 125 1.20 -15.88 -3.96
CA VAL A 125 0.06 -15.60 -4.85
C VAL A 125 0.12 -14.16 -5.37
N PRO A 126 -0.39 -13.85 -6.57
CA PRO A 126 -0.61 -12.48 -7.00
C PRO A 126 -1.40 -11.69 -5.96
N ILE A 127 -1.00 -10.45 -5.66
CA ILE A 127 -1.70 -9.66 -4.62
C ILE A 127 -3.15 -9.32 -5.03
N ASP A 128 -3.42 -9.24 -6.33
CA ASP A 128 -4.76 -9.00 -6.87
C ASP A 128 -5.75 -10.12 -6.49
N ASP A 129 -5.27 -11.34 -6.24
CA ASP A 129 -6.10 -12.46 -5.78
C ASP A 129 -6.77 -12.16 -4.43
N ILE A 130 -6.18 -11.29 -3.60
CA ILE A 130 -6.78 -10.88 -2.33
C ILE A 130 -8.07 -10.07 -2.58
N VAL A 131 -8.06 -9.22 -3.61
CA VAL A 131 -9.19 -8.35 -3.95
C VAL A 131 -10.23 -9.13 -4.77
N ASN A 132 -9.78 -9.94 -5.72
CA ASN A 132 -10.67 -10.70 -6.60
C ASN A 132 -11.45 -11.80 -5.87
N ASN A 133 -10.84 -12.43 -4.87
CA ASN A 133 -11.48 -13.46 -4.05
C ASN A 133 -12.15 -12.89 -2.79
N TYR A 134 -12.19 -11.57 -2.64
CA TYR A 134 -12.84 -10.93 -1.51
C TYR A 134 -14.37 -11.04 -1.63
N SER A 135 -15.01 -11.65 -0.64
CA SER A 135 -16.47 -11.65 -0.48
C SER A 135 -16.84 -11.03 0.86
N GLN A 136 -17.82 -10.11 0.85
CA GLN A 136 -18.44 -9.59 2.08
C GLN A 136 -19.51 -10.52 2.63
N PHE A 137 -20.05 -11.40 1.78
CA PHE A 137 -21.02 -12.41 2.14
C PHE A 137 -20.25 -13.71 2.33
N GLY A 138 -19.98 -14.09 3.58
CA GLY A 138 -19.67 -15.50 3.86
C GLY A 138 -20.90 -16.34 3.48
N ASP A 139 -20.70 -17.61 3.13
CA ASP A 139 -21.76 -18.55 2.75
C ASP A 139 -23.00 -18.40 3.66
N GLU A 140 -24.02 -17.66 3.20
CA GLU A 140 -25.38 -17.67 3.75
C GLU A 140 -26.19 -18.78 3.08
#